data_AF-A0A4Z0W836-F1
#
_entry.id   AF-A0A4Z0W836-F1
#
_cell.length_a   1.000
_cell.length_b   1.000
_cell.length_c   1.000
_cell.angle_alpha   90.00
_cell.angle_beta   90.00
_cell.angle_gamma   90.00
#
_symmetry.space_group_name_H-M   'P 1'
#
loop_
_entity.id
_entity.type
_entity.pdbx_description
1 polymer ?
#
loop_
_entity_poly.entity_id
_entity_poly.type
_entity_poly.pdbx_seq_one_letter_code
_entity_poly.pdbx_strand_id
1 'polypeptide(L)'
;MTIGIAAVGPDAGAAILEGLAAAETIGEGALGGFVSFAAVSAVTGRVHRHGVQRQGSVSLLHVAQGDPAGLQADRAALMSSGPDRPEPLAQFVSANAHGCLVTGHRFPNTARGEGDPANAQVLRLLSEGQSAELAVKTFTRSNPMADAGFIAVDARGELFIGNCARVEQRRDLGQALASAPGGLQVAVTHNAIWPTLGLAELVAQIVLRKMQTPPSLRTIRVAAGTPVRYGHEDAVFLTAAGDSVSCIQTCDASLLTQAMDGAAIYANAPVYIGTRCVGQVFDEPYTRVSGSRINSLDGADTLNIRYQVL
;
A
#
# COMPACT_ATOMS: atom_id res chain seq x y z
N MET A 1 -12.42 -5.36 16.26
CA MET A 1 -11.18 -5.76 15.58
C MET A 1 -10.04 -4.96 16.20
N THR A 2 -8.81 -5.43 16.14
CA THR A 2 -7.62 -4.59 16.40
C THR A 2 -6.69 -4.73 15.22
N ILE A 3 -6.18 -3.63 14.69
CA ILE A 3 -5.26 -3.59 13.56
C ILE A 3 -4.03 -2.76 13.89
N GLY A 4 -2.86 -3.27 13.53
CA GLY A 4 -1.60 -2.54 13.49
C GLY A 4 -1.14 -2.43 12.05
N ILE A 5 -0.67 -1.24 11.67
CA ILE A 5 -0.10 -0.96 10.34
C ILE A 5 1.21 -0.22 10.56
N ALA A 6 2.28 -0.63 9.89
CA ALA A 6 3.48 0.19 9.79
C ALA A 6 4.03 0.17 8.36
N ALA A 7 4.64 1.26 7.96
CA ALA A 7 5.21 1.42 6.63
C ALA A 7 6.54 2.18 6.67
N VAL A 8 7.38 1.88 5.69
CA VAL A 8 8.64 2.54 5.41
C VAL A 8 8.68 2.92 3.94
N GLY A 9 8.89 4.20 3.66
CA GLY A 9 8.84 4.77 2.31
C GLY A 9 8.36 6.24 2.34
N PRO A 10 8.43 6.95 1.20
CA PRO A 10 7.93 8.32 1.09
C PRO A 10 6.46 8.42 1.52
N ASP A 11 6.13 9.46 2.29
CA ASP A 11 4.76 9.74 2.75
C ASP A 11 4.11 8.56 3.52
N ALA A 12 4.92 7.77 4.23
CA ALA A 12 4.44 6.60 4.99
C ALA A 12 3.32 6.98 5.97
N GLY A 13 3.40 8.17 6.58
CA GLY A 13 2.37 8.69 7.48
C GLY A 13 1.00 8.81 6.81
N ALA A 14 0.94 9.46 5.65
CA ALA A 14 -0.29 9.57 4.86
C ALA A 14 -0.77 8.20 4.33
N ALA A 15 0.17 7.36 3.89
CA ALA A 15 -0.15 6.06 3.31
C ALA A 15 -0.84 5.11 4.30
N ILE A 16 -0.37 5.03 5.55
CA ILE A 16 -0.99 4.15 6.55
C ILE A 16 -2.37 4.66 6.99
N LEU A 17 -2.66 5.96 6.92
CA LEU A 17 -4.00 6.49 7.18
C LEU A 17 -4.99 6.10 6.08
N GLU A 18 -4.54 6.12 4.82
CA GLU A 18 -5.35 5.65 3.68
C GLU A 18 -5.61 4.14 3.78
N GLY A 19 -4.59 3.36 4.16
CA GLY A 19 -4.75 1.94 4.46
C GLY A 19 -5.73 1.68 5.60
N LEU A 20 -5.69 2.47 6.68
CA LEU A 20 -6.67 2.36 7.77
C LEU A 20 -8.09 2.72 7.32
N ALA A 21 -8.27 3.78 6.53
CA ALA A 21 -9.58 4.17 6.01
C ALA A 21 -10.20 3.08 5.13
N ALA A 22 -9.38 2.41 4.31
CA ALA A 22 -9.82 1.25 3.56
C ALA A 22 -10.23 0.10 4.47
N ALA A 23 -9.43 -0.20 5.50
CA ALA A 23 -9.77 -1.23 6.48
C ALA A 23 -11.08 -0.92 7.23
N GLU A 24 -11.32 0.34 7.60
CA GLU A 24 -12.55 0.80 8.26
C GLU A 24 -13.79 0.71 7.36
N THR A 25 -13.60 0.75 6.04
CA THR A 25 -14.71 0.65 5.06
C THR A 25 -15.19 -0.78 4.89
N ILE A 26 -14.28 -1.76 4.92
CA ILE A 26 -14.58 -3.16 4.58
C ILE A 26 -14.51 -4.11 5.79
N GLY A 27 -13.81 -3.70 6.85
CA GLY A 27 -13.58 -4.49 8.03
C GLY A 27 -14.80 -4.53 8.93
N GLU A 28 -15.01 -5.68 9.58
CA GLU A 28 -16.13 -5.88 10.50
C GLU A 28 -15.74 -5.76 11.99
N GLY A 29 -16.76 -5.51 12.81
CA GLY A 29 -16.64 -5.42 14.26
C GLY A 29 -16.12 -4.05 14.72
N ALA A 30 -15.53 -4.01 15.92
CA ALA A 30 -15.07 -2.76 16.52
C ALA A 30 -13.78 -2.24 15.85
N LEU A 31 -13.91 -1.64 14.67
CA LEU A 31 -12.90 -0.86 13.94
C LEU A 31 -13.49 0.55 13.70
N GLY A 32 -12.67 1.58 13.51
CA GLY A 32 -13.15 2.97 13.38
C GLY A 32 -13.38 3.69 14.71
N GLY A 33 -12.88 3.13 15.81
CA GLY A 33 -12.90 3.75 17.13
C GLY A 33 -11.65 4.58 17.37
N PHE A 34 -10.77 4.10 18.26
CA PHE A 34 -9.54 4.81 18.59
C PHE A 34 -8.46 4.58 17.53
N VAL A 35 -7.55 5.54 17.40
CA VAL A 35 -6.29 5.36 16.68
C VAL A 35 -5.15 5.97 17.49
N SER A 36 -4.04 5.25 17.60
CA SER A 36 -2.76 5.75 18.06
C SER A 36 -1.78 5.75 16.89
N PHE A 37 -1.13 6.88 16.64
CA PHE A 37 -0.26 7.10 15.50
C PHE A 37 1.09 7.64 15.95
N ALA A 38 2.16 7.11 15.36
CA ALA A 38 3.48 7.68 15.44
C ALA A 38 4.15 7.67 14.07
N ALA A 39 4.84 8.76 13.75
CA ALA A 39 5.69 8.83 12.58
C ALA A 39 7.01 9.49 12.90
N VAL A 40 8.05 9.14 12.16
CA VAL A 40 9.41 9.64 12.38
C VAL A 40 10.10 9.81 11.04
N SER A 41 10.72 10.97 10.86
CA SER A 41 11.61 11.21 9.73
C SER A 41 13.00 10.71 10.11
N ALA A 42 13.58 9.79 9.32
CA ALA A 42 14.94 9.30 9.55
C ALA A 42 16.00 10.43 9.53
N VAL A 43 15.72 11.51 8.80
CA VAL A 43 16.64 12.67 8.69
C VAL A 43 16.60 13.55 9.94
N THR A 44 15.40 13.88 10.42
CA THR A 44 15.27 14.82 11.55
C THR A 44 15.23 14.13 12.90
N GLY A 45 14.92 12.83 12.95
CA GLY A 45 14.68 12.08 14.18
C GLY A 45 13.48 12.57 14.99
N ARG A 46 12.69 13.52 14.47
CA ARG A 46 11.53 14.07 15.16
C ARG A 46 10.42 13.03 15.15
N VAL A 47 9.91 12.71 16.34
CA VAL A 47 8.75 11.83 16.52
C VAL A 47 7.48 12.68 16.52
N HIS A 48 6.59 12.40 15.59
CA HIS A 48 5.26 12.97 15.44
C HIS A 48 4.25 12.00 16.06
N ARG A 49 3.33 12.48 16.90
CA ARG A 49 2.35 11.64 17.59
C ARG A 49 0.98 12.28 17.52
N HIS A 50 0.00 11.46 17.15
CA HIS A 50 -1.41 11.84 17.11
C HIS A 50 -2.25 10.70 17.66
N GLY A 51 -3.41 11.03 18.21
CA GLY A 51 -4.32 10.02 18.72
C GLY A 51 -5.74 10.55 18.82
N VAL A 52 -6.70 9.68 18.54
CA VAL A 52 -8.13 9.98 18.63
C VAL A 52 -8.83 8.79 19.28
N GLN A 53 -9.88 9.05 20.06
CA GLN A 53 -10.66 7.99 20.72
C GLN A 53 -11.78 7.42 19.86
N ARG A 54 -12.29 8.22 18.91
CA ARG A 54 -13.50 7.92 18.14
C ARG A 54 -13.33 8.40 16.70
N GLN A 55 -14.10 7.79 15.80
CA GLN A 55 -14.15 8.11 14.37
C GLN A 55 -12.83 7.85 13.61
N GLY A 56 -11.97 6.99 14.15
CA GLY A 56 -10.97 6.28 13.36
C GLY A 56 -10.07 7.17 12.51
N SER A 57 -9.86 6.74 11.26
CA SER A 57 -9.04 7.44 10.27
C SER A 57 -9.54 8.86 9.96
N VAL A 58 -10.86 9.12 9.99
CA VAL A 58 -11.44 10.44 9.67
C VAL A 58 -11.00 11.49 10.69
N SER A 59 -11.18 11.21 11.97
CA SER A 59 -10.76 12.15 13.03
C SER A 59 -9.24 12.25 13.11
N LEU A 60 -8.52 11.15 12.91
CA LEU A 60 -7.06 11.19 12.92
C LEU A 60 -6.52 12.04 11.77
N LEU A 61 -7.08 11.93 10.57
CA LEU A 61 -6.67 12.74 9.42
C LEU A 61 -6.91 14.23 9.69
N HIS A 62 -8.04 14.59 10.29
CA HIS A 62 -8.31 15.99 10.66
C HIS A 62 -7.26 16.56 11.62
N VAL A 63 -6.85 15.79 12.63
CA VAL A 63 -5.80 16.22 13.58
C VAL A 63 -4.43 16.26 12.89
N ALA A 64 -4.10 15.23 12.11
CA ALA A 64 -2.79 15.10 11.45
C ALA A 64 -2.55 16.13 10.32
N GLN A 65 -3.61 16.71 9.74
CA GLN A 65 -3.49 17.83 8.79
C GLN A 65 -2.77 19.05 9.37
N GLY A 66 -2.83 19.24 10.70
CA GLY A 66 -2.05 20.27 11.40
C GLY A 66 -0.55 19.97 11.50
N ASP A 67 -0.11 18.78 11.07
CA ASP A 67 1.27 18.32 11.11
C ASP A 67 1.70 17.63 9.80
N PRO A 68 1.84 18.40 8.70
CA PRO A 68 2.21 17.85 7.38
C PRO A 68 3.51 17.05 7.40
N ALA A 69 4.47 17.43 8.24
CA ALA A 69 5.74 16.71 8.40
C ALA A 69 5.55 15.29 8.95
N GLY A 70 4.58 15.07 9.85
CA GLY A 70 4.23 13.74 10.32
C GLY A 70 3.56 12.87 9.24
N LEU A 71 2.76 13.48 8.36
CA LEU A 71 2.15 12.80 7.21
C LEU A 71 3.19 12.45 6.13
N GLN A 72 4.20 13.28 5.94
CA GLN A 72 5.28 13.12 4.96
C GLN A 72 6.48 12.32 5.46
N ALA A 73 6.47 11.92 6.74
CA ALA A 73 7.55 11.13 7.33
C ALA A 73 7.76 9.81 6.59
N ASP A 74 9.02 9.34 6.56
CA ASP A 74 9.43 8.15 5.82
C ASP A 74 9.20 6.84 6.59
N ARG A 75 8.83 6.94 7.87
CA ARG A 75 8.47 5.80 8.71
C ARG A 75 7.24 6.17 9.54
N ALA A 76 6.23 5.32 9.50
CA ALA A 76 5.03 5.53 10.29
C ALA A 76 4.45 4.21 10.78
N ALA A 77 3.78 4.26 11.93
CA ALA A 77 3.08 3.15 12.52
C ALA A 77 1.81 3.64 13.22
N LEU A 78 0.75 2.84 13.13
CA LEU A 78 -0.48 3.07 13.86
C LEU A 78 -1.05 1.78 14.45
N MET A 79 -1.92 1.95 15.44
CA MET A 79 -2.78 0.92 15.99
C MET A 79 -4.20 1.46 16.10
N SER A 80 -5.20 0.69 15.66
CA SER A 80 -6.62 1.06 15.71
C SER A 80 -7.49 -0.09 16.22
N SER A 81 -8.61 0.26 16.87
CA SER A 81 -9.64 -0.68 17.36
C SER A 81 -10.94 0.07 17.69
N GLY A 82 -11.82 -0.54 18.47
CA GLY A 82 -12.98 0.12 19.09
C GLY A 82 -12.58 1.28 20.02
N PRO A 83 -13.53 2.16 20.34
CA PRO A 83 -13.27 3.41 21.05
C PRO A 83 -12.96 3.21 22.53
N ASP A 84 -12.70 4.33 23.21
CA ASP A 84 -12.61 4.47 24.67
C ASP A 84 -11.51 3.57 25.27
N ARG A 85 -10.31 3.66 24.69
CA ARG A 85 -9.11 2.99 25.19
C ARG A 85 -8.46 3.78 26.34
N PRO A 86 -7.73 3.11 27.25
CA PRO A 86 -6.98 3.80 28.29
C PRO A 86 -6.03 4.86 27.72
N GLU A 87 -6.07 6.04 28.28
CA GLU A 87 -5.12 7.12 28.00
C GLU A 87 -3.81 6.90 28.80
N PRO A 88 -2.66 7.41 28.33
CA PRO A 88 -2.47 8.13 27.07
C PRO A 88 -2.48 7.19 25.86
N LEU A 89 -3.13 7.57 24.75
CA LEU A 89 -3.16 6.75 23.52
C LEU A 89 -1.77 6.47 22.94
N ALA A 90 -0.78 7.32 23.23
CA ALA A 90 0.61 7.09 22.82
C ALA A 90 1.20 5.75 23.32
N GLN A 91 0.60 5.13 24.34
CA GLN A 91 1.06 3.83 24.85
C GLN A 91 0.89 2.67 23.85
N PHE A 92 0.00 2.80 22.86
CA PHE A 92 -0.28 1.75 21.87
C PHE A 92 0.76 1.67 20.75
N VAL A 93 1.50 2.75 20.49
CA VAL A 93 2.58 2.80 19.49
C VAL A 93 3.85 3.40 20.10
N SER A 94 4.85 2.55 20.32
CA SER A 94 6.15 2.97 20.84
C SER A 94 7.02 3.51 19.71
N ALA A 95 7.73 4.62 19.96
CA ALA A 95 8.59 5.26 18.97
C ALA A 95 9.72 6.01 19.66
N ASN A 96 10.89 6.12 19.02
CA ASN A 96 12.03 6.89 19.51
C ASN A 96 12.64 7.78 18.40
N ALA A 97 13.60 8.63 18.80
CA ALA A 97 14.27 9.57 17.89
C ALA A 97 15.28 8.90 16.93
N HIS A 98 15.61 7.62 17.14
CA HIS A 98 16.47 6.84 16.23
C HIS A 98 15.70 6.25 15.03
N GLY A 99 14.42 6.60 14.91
CA GLY A 99 13.58 6.12 13.81
C GLY A 99 13.03 4.71 14.02
N CYS A 100 13.09 4.18 15.25
CA CYS A 100 12.51 2.89 15.59
C CYS A 100 11.03 3.05 15.99
N LEU A 101 10.17 2.16 15.49
CA LEU A 101 8.74 2.13 15.76
C LEU A 101 8.29 0.72 16.16
N VAL A 102 7.34 0.62 17.09
CA VAL A 102 6.68 -0.65 17.44
C VAL A 102 5.18 -0.43 17.57
N THR A 103 4.42 -1.15 16.76
CA THR A 103 2.95 -1.25 16.84
C THR A 103 2.56 -2.74 16.87
N GLY A 104 1.26 -3.04 16.79
CA GLY A 104 0.81 -4.42 16.76
C GLY A 104 -0.70 -4.57 16.86
N HIS A 105 -1.11 -5.73 17.37
CA HIS A 105 -2.50 -6.04 17.66
C HIS A 105 -2.59 -6.84 18.96
N ARG A 106 -3.82 -7.05 19.45
CA ARG A 106 -4.10 -7.52 20.82
C ARG A 106 -3.65 -6.48 21.85
N PHE A 107 -2.78 -6.86 22.80
CA PHE A 107 -2.39 -6.03 23.93
C PHE A 107 -0.87 -5.80 24.00
N PRO A 108 -0.25 -5.20 22.96
CA PRO A 108 1.19 -4.94 22.94
C PRO A 108 1.59 -3.87 23.97
N ASN A 109 0.66 -3.05 24.44
CA ASN A 109 0.87 -2.00 25.43
C ASN A 109 0.72 -2.47 26.89
N THR A 110 0.45 -3.75 27.15
CA THR A 110 0.25 -4.25 28.51
C THR A 110 1.57 -4.69 29.15
N ALA A 111 1.83 -4.19 30.35
CA ALA A 111 2.89 -4.67 31.23
C ALA A 111 2.51 -6.02 31.87
N ARG A 112 3.49 -6.90 32.09
CA ARG A 112 3.32 -8.09 32.93
C ARG A 112 4.03 -7.87 34.26
N GLY A 113 3.27 -7.71 35.34
CA GLY A 113 3.82 -7.36 36.65
C GLY A 113 4.38 -5.93 36.66
N GLU A 114 5.53 -5.74 37.31
CA GLU A 114 6.21 -4.43 37.45
C GLU A 114 7.09 -4.04 36.24
N GLY A 115 7.14 -4.87 35.19
CA GLY A 115 7.98 -4.63 34.01
C GLY A 115 7.36 -3.66 32.99
N ASP A 116 8.19 -3.22 32.04
CA ASP A 116 7.75 -2.38 30.93
C ASP A 116 6.68 -3.07 30.06
N PRO A 117 5.80 -2.30 29.38
CA PRO A 117 4.94 -2.80 28.31
C PRO A 117 5.70 -3.59 27.23
N ALA A 118 5.05 -4.59 26.65
CA ALA A 118 5.69 -5.47 25.66
C ALA A 118 6.26 -4.71 24.44
N ASN A 119 5.53 -3.74 23.90
CA ASN A 119 5.99 -2.88 22.82
C ASN A 119 7.20 -2.00 23.22
N ALA A 120 7.23 -1.50 24.45
CA ALA A 120 8.35 -0.73 24.98
C ALA A 120 9.60 -1.61 25.15
N GLN A 121 9.45 -2.88 25.57
CA GLN A 121 10.55 -3.83 25.63
C GLN A 121 11.13 -4.13 24.25
N VAL A 122 10.28 -4.33 23.23
CA VAL A 122 10.74 -4.49 21.83
C VAL A 122 11.45 -3.22 21.36
N LEU A 123 10.90 -2.03 21.63
CA LEU A 123 11.54 -0.76 21.26
C LEU A 123 12.92 -0.60 21.91
N ARG A 124 13.09 -1.05 23.15
CA ARG A 124 14.39 -1.03 23.83
C ARG A 124 15.41 -1.91 23.10
N LEU A 125 15.05 -3.12 22.69
CA LEU A 125 15.93 -4.00 21.90
C LEU A 125 16.34 -3.35 20.57
N LEU A 126 15.41 -2.66 19.90
CA LEU A 126 15.72 -1.88 18.69
C LEU A 126 16.66 -0.71 18.98
N SER A 127 16.48 -0.04 20.12
CA SER A 127 17.33 1.07 20.57
C SER A 127 18.75 0.60 20.93
N GLU A 128 18.89 -0.66 21.34
CA GLU A 128 20.17 -1.35 21.55
C GLU A 128 20.83 -1.81 20.23
N GLY A 129 20.23 -1.49 19.07
CA GLY A 129 20.80 -1.76 17.74
C GLY A 129 20.40 -3.10 17.13
N GLN A 130 19.47 -3.84 17.73
CA GLN A 130 18.96 -5.07 17.11
C GLN A 130 18.12 -4.76 15.86
N SER A 131 18.12 -5.71 14.91
CA SER A 131 17.21 -5.64 13.77
C SER A 131 15.76 -5.85 14.22
N ALA A 132 14.81 -5.39 13.39
CA ALA A 132 13.38 -5.59 13.64
C ALA A 132 13.04 -7.07 13.88
N GLU A 133 13.58 -7.95 13.04
CA GLU A 133 13.43 -9.39 13.17
C GLU A 133 14.01 -9.94 14.48
N LEU A 134 15.25 -9.57 14.81
CA LEU A 134 15.91 -10.11 16.00
C LEU A 134 15.21 -9.63 17.28
N ALA A 135 14.82 -8.36 17.35
CA ALA A 135 14.12 -7.79 18.50
C ALA A 135 12.77 -8.49 18.74
N VAL A 136 11.93 -8.63 17.71
CA VAL A 136 10.64 -9.30 17.81
C VAL A 136 10.81 -10.77 18.14
N LYS A 137 11.72 -11.49 17.47
CA LYS A 137 11.98 -12.91 17.76
C LYS A 137 12.53 -13.13 19.17
N THR A 138 13.36 -12.22 19.67
CA THR A 138 13.90 -12.28 21.05
C THR A 138 12.78 -12.12 22.06
N PHE A 139 11.94 -11.10 21.89
CA PHE A 139 10.81 -10.87 22.80
C PHE A 139 9.83 -12.06 22.80
N THR A 140 9.40 -12.50 21.62
CA THR A 140 8.37 -13.55 21.46
C THR A 140 8.85 -14.92 21.97
N ARG A 141 10.14 -15.26 21.79
CA ARG A 141 10.74 -16.47 22.36
C ARG A 141 10.80 -16.45 23.89
N SER A 142 11.15 -15.31 24.47
CA SER A 142 11.22 -15.15 25.93
C SER A 142 9.83 -15.02 26.58
N ASN A 143 8.82 -14.61 25.81
CA ASN A 143 7.46 -14.34 26.29
C ASN A 143 6.40 -15.06 25.44
N PRO A 144 6.46 -16.40 25.29
CA PRO A 144 5.58 -17.12 24.35
C PRO A 144 4.09 -17.00 24.73
N MET A 145 3.82 -16.77 26.02
CA MET A 145 2.45 -16.69 26.55
C MET A 145 1.86 -15.28 26.54
N ALA A 146 2.57 -14.25 26.07
CA ALA A 146 2.01 -12.89 25.93
C ALA A 146 0.87 -12.85 24.90
N ASP A 147 -0.18 -12.05 25.17
CA ASP A 147 -1.30 -11.82 24.23
C ASP A 147 -1.00 -10.59 23.38
N ALA A 148 0.09 -10.66 22.61
CA ALA A 148 0.58 -9.58 21.76
C ALA A 148 1.15 -10.14 20.44
N GLY A 149 0.83 -9.45 19.35
CA GLY A 149 1.56 -9.54 18.09
C GLY A 149 2.13 -8.18 17.74
N PHE A 150 3.26 -8.17 17.02
CA PHE A 150 4.09 -6.99 16.81
C PHE A 150 4.34 -6.71 15.35
N ILE A 151 4.47 -5.43 15.05
CA ILE A 151 5.18 -4.93 13.88
C ILE A 151 6.28 -4.00 14.41
N ALA A 152 7.52 -4.22 13.97
CA ALA A 152 8.68 -3.43 14.36
C ALA A 152 9.35 -2.82 13.13
N VAL A 153 9.78 -1.56 13.25
CA VAL A 153 10.66 -0.86 12.31
C VAL A 153 11.97 -0.58 13.05
N ASP A 154 13.10 -1.03 12.53
CA ASP A 154 14.42 -0.74 13.11
C ASP A 154 15.00 0.61 12.62
N ALA A 155 16.14 1.01 13.18
CA ALA A 155 16.79 2.28 12.84
C ALA A 155 17.22 2.38 11.37
N ARG A 156 17.36 1.24 10.66
CA ARG A 156 17.71 1.17 9.24
C ARG A 156 16.48 1.21 8.34
N GLY A 157 15.27 1.15 8.91
CA GLY A 157 14.02 1.13 8.16
C GLY A 157 13.60 -0.29 7.73
N GLU A 158 14.16 -1.34 8.34
CA GLU A 158 13.72 -2.71 8.07
C GLU A 158 12.47 -3.03 8.89
N LEU A 159 11.48 -3.67 8.25
CA LEU A 159 10.23 -4.09 8.86
C LEU A 159 10.24 -5.57 9.23
N PHE A 160 9.63 -5.90 10.37
CA PHE A 160 9.32 -7.29 10.71
C PHE A 160 7.99 -7.39 11.45
N ILE A 161 7.29 -8.50 11.21
CA ILE A 161 6.02 -8.86 11.86
C ILE A 161 6.15 -10.21 12.56
N GLY A 162 5.54 -10.36 13.73
CA GLY A 162 5.51 -11.65 14.40
C GLY A 162 4.65 -11.66 15.65
N ASN A 163 4.13 -12.84 15.99
CA ASN A 163 3.29 -13.01 17.18
C ASN A 163 3.98 -13.84 18.26
N CYS A 164 3.55 -13.62 19.50
CA CYS A 164 3.79 -14.59 20.55
C CYS A 164 3.02 -15.89 20.27
N ALA A 165 3.56 -17.03 20.74
CA ALA A 165 2.98 -18.36 20.48
C ALA A 165 1.50 -18.49 20.90
N ARG A 166 1.08 -17.81 21.98
CA ARG A 166 -0.33 -17.74 22.39
C ARG A 166 -1.24 -17.09 21.33
N VAL A 167 -0.75 -16.05 20.67
CA VAL A 167 -1.52 -15.32 19.65
C VAL A 167 -1.59 -16.14 18.36
N GLU A 168 -0.51 -16.81 17.95
CA GLU A 168 -0.47 -17.72 16.78
C GLU A 168 -1.55 -18.82 16.81
N GLN A 169 -2.02 -19.22 18.01
CA GLN A 169 -3.06 -20.23 18.16
C GLN A 169 -4.47 -19.74 17.80
N ARG A 170 -4.63 -18.42 17.58
CA ARG A 170 -5.92 -17.82 17.25
C ARG A 170 -6.28 -18.11 15.79
N ARG A 171 -7.58 -18.35 15.54
CA ARG A 171 -8.12 -18.60 14.19
C ARG A 171 -8.58 -17.33 13.47
N ASP A 172 -8.36 -16.18 14.11
CA ASP A 172 -9.03 -14.92 13.79
C ASP A 172 -8.00 -13.83 13.41
N LEU A 173 -6.82 -14.27 12.96
CA LEU A 173 -5.68 -13.45 12.58
C LEU A 173 -5.66 -13.16 11.09
N GLY A 174 -5.13 -11.99 10.72
CA GLY A 174 -4.67 -11.71 9.37
C GLY A 174 -3.38 -10.92 9.42
N GLN A 175 -2.45 -11.23 8.52
CA GLN A 175 -1.12 -10.63 8.46
C GLN A 175 -0.64 -10.50 7.03
N ALA A 176 0.03 -9.40 6.73
CA ALA A 176 0.71 -9.19 5.46
C ALA A 176 2.02 -8.44 5.71
N LEU A 177 3.09 -8.88 5.04
CA LEU A 177 4.34 -8.16 4.90
C LEU A 177 4.62 -8.08 3.40
N ALA A 178 4.72 -6.87 2.87
CA ALA A 178 4.92 -6.65 1.45
C ALA A 178 5.97 -5.58 1.22
N SER A 179 6.73 -5.75 0.14
CA SER A 179 7.77 -4.81 -0.28
C SER A 179 7.62 -4.50 -1.77
N ALA A 180 8.06 -3.32 -2.17
CA ALA A 180 8.10 -2.89 -3.56
C ALA A 180 9.46 -2.24 -3.89
N PRO A 181 9.81 -2.06 -5.18
CA PRO A 181 11.03 -1.38 -5.59
C PRO A 181 11.20 0.00 -4.94
N GLY A 182 12.45 0.44 -4.75
CA GLY A 182 12.75 1.70 -4.06
C GLY A 182 12.78 1.60 -2.53
N GLY A 183 12.80 0.38 -1.98
CA GLY A 183 12.89 0.16 -0.53
C GLY A 183 11.57 0.35 0.22
N LEU A 184 10.44 0.37 -0.50
CA LEU A 184 9.11 0.52 0.08
C LEU A 184 8.72 -0.76 0.80
N GLN A 185 8.24 -0.65 2.03
CA GLN A 185 7.84 -1.77 2.86
C GLN A 185 6.58 -1.44 3.64
N VAL A 186 5.70 -2.42 3.82
CA VAL A 186 4.52 -2.31 4.68
C VAL A 186 4.29 -3.62 5.42
N ALA A 187 3.89 -3.51 6.68
CA ALA A 187 3.39 -4.63 7.46
C ALA A 187 2.00 -4.29 8.03
N VAL A 188 1.12 -5.27 7.99
CA VAL A 188 -0.25 -5.20 8.53
C VAL A 188 -0.48 -6.42 9.39
N THR A 189 -0.99 -6.24 10.60
CA THR A 189 -1.42 -7.34 11.48
C THR A 189 -2.77 -6.98 12.07
N HIS A 190 -3.70 -7.93 12.12
CA HIS A 190 -4.97 -7.72 12.80
C HIS A 190 -5.49 -8.99 13.46
N ASN A 191 -6.42 -8.78 14.39
CA ASN A 191 -7.33 -9.82 14.84
C ASN A 191 -8.78 -9.31 14.82
N ALA A 192 -9.70 -10.17 14.39
CA ALA A 192 -11.11 -9.83 14.26
C ALA A 192 -11.96 -11.00 14.71
N ILE A 193 -13.00 -10.77 15.52
CA ILE A 193 -13.91 -11.84 16.00
C ILE A 193 -14.43 -12.68 14.82
N TRP A 194 -14.69 -12.01 13.70
CA TRP A 194 -14.97 -12.61 12.39
C TRP A 194 -13.83 -12.25 11.44
N PRO A 195 -12.99 -13.21 11.03
CA PRO A 195 -11.84 -12.91 10.18
C PRO A 195 -12.27 -12.48 8.79
N THR A 196 -11.80 -11.30 8.37
CA THR A 196 -11.90 -10.84 6.98
C THR A 196 -10.67 -11.30 6.22
N LEU A 197 -10.75 -12.46 5.56
CA LEU A 197 -9.66 -12.98 4.72
C LEU A 197 -9.27 -11.93 3.65
N GLY A 198 -7.96 -11.75 3.41
CA GLY A 198 -7.46 -10.81 2.42
C GLY A 198 -7.40 -9.35 2.86
N LEU A 199 -7.91 -9.00 4.06
CA LEU A 199 -7.90 -7.61 4.55
C LEU A 199 -6.48 -7.07 4.70
N ALA A 200 -5.58 -7.84 5.33
CA ALA A 200 -4.21 -7.41 5.55
C ALA A 200 -3.47 -7.17 4.23
N GLU A 201 -3.66 -8.06 3.25
CA GLU A 201 -3.07 -7.97 1.92
C GLU A 201 -3.60 -6.76 1.15
N LEU A 202 -4.92 -6.53 1.18
CA LEU A 202 -5.52 -5.38 0.52
C LEU A 202 -5.02 -4.06 1.11
N VAL A 203 -4.97 -3.95 2.45
CA VAL A 203 -4.44 -2.77 3.13
C VAL A 203 -2.97 -2.56 2.77
N ALA A 204 -2.16 -3.61 2.77
CA ALA A 204 -0.75 -3.54 2.38
C ALA A 204 -0.59 -3.01 0.93
N GLN A 205 -1.40 -3.50 -0.01
CA GLN A 205 -1.35 -3.03 -1.40
C GLN A 205 -1.75 -1.56 -1.55
N ILE A 206 -2.78 -1.10 -0.81
CA ILE A 206 -3.19 0.31 -0.80
C ILE A 206 -2.06 1.19 -0.28
N VAL A 207 -1.44 0.81 0.84
CA VAL A 207 -0.32 1.55 1.45
C VAL A 207 0.88 1.60 0.50
N LEU A 208 1.28 0.47 -0.11
CA LEU A 208 2.39 0.46 -1.07
C LEU A 208 2.10 1.34 -2.28
N ARG A 209 0.91 1.22 -2.86
CA ARG A 209 0.50 2.04 -4.01
C ARG A 209 0.54 3.53 -3.68
N LYS A 210 0.19 3.91 -2.45
CA LYS A 210 0.22 5.30 -2.01
C LYS A 210 1.63 5.85 -1.86
N MET A 211 2.59 5.04 -1.40
CA MET A 211 4.00 5.44 -1.28
C MET A 211 4.76 5.40 -2.61
N GLN A 212 4.25 4.70 -3.62
CA GLN A 212 4.87 4.63 -4.93
C GLN A 212 4.74 5.97 -5.67
N THR A 213 5.85 6.41 -6.26
CA THR A 213 5.83 7.50 -7.23
C THR A 213 4.93 7.09 -8.41
N PRO A 214 3.91 7.90 -8.76
CA PRO A 214 3.08 7.63 -9.92
C PRO A 214 3.94 7.49 -11.18
N PRO A 215 3.59 6.59 -12.12
CA PRO A 215 4.31 6.48 -13.37
C PRO A 215 4.25 7.82 -14.13
N SER A 216 5.33 8.15 -14.85
CA SER A 216 5.30 9.27 -15.79
C SER A 216 4.45 8.87 -16.99
N LEU A 217 3.25 9.44 -17.08
CA LEU A 217 2.29 9.14 -18.14
C LEU A 217 2.33 10.23 -19.22
N ARG A 218 2.25 9.80 -20.48
CA ARG A 218 2.00 10.66 -21.64
C ARG A 218 0.69 10.26 -22.31
N THR A 219 0.03 11.24 -22.89
CA THR A 219 -1.24 11.07 -23.58
C THR A 219 -1.02 11.01 -25.09
N ILE A 220 -1.69 10.07 -25.76
CA ILE A 220 -1.71 9.91 -27.22
C ILE A 220 -3.14 9.81 -27.71
N ARG A 221 -3.39 10.35 -28.90
CA ARG A 221 -4.71 10.29 -29.53
C ARG A 221 -4.86 9.04 -30.40
N VAL A 222 -5.95 8.32 -30.20
CA VAL A 222 -6.42 7.26 -31.10
C VAL A 222 -7.70 7.71 -31.78
N ALA A 223 -7.89 7.35 -33.04
CA ALA A 223 -9.07 7.70 -33.80
C ALA A 223 -9.71 6.45 -34.42
N ALA A 224 -11.02 6.51 -34.63
CA ALA A 224 -11.71 5.67 -35.58
C ALA A 224 -11.01 5.77 -36.94
N GLY A 225 -10.92 4.64 -37.61
CA GLY A 225 -10.12 4.44 -38.79
C GLY A 225 -8.66 4.08 -38.52
N THR A 226 -8.14 4.13 -37.28
CA THR A 226 -6.77 3.66 -36.99
C THR A 226 -6.61 2.21 -37.47
N PRO A 227 -5.61 1.91 -38.33
CA PRO A 227 -5.44 0.58 -38.89
C PRO A 227 -4.95 -0.40 -37.82
N VAL A 228 -5.51 -1.60 -37.84
CA VAL A 228 -5.08 -2.76 -37.07
C VAL A 228 -4.36 -3.71 -38.01
N ARG A 229 -3.19 -4.22 -37.63
CA ARG A 229 -2.42 -5.17 -38.43
C ARG A 229 -1.97 -6.36 -37.60
N TYR A 230 -1.75 -7.48 -38.27
CA TYR A 230 -1.14 -8.65 -37.64
C TYR A 230 0.34 -8.39 -37.33
N GLY A 231 0.81 -8.92 -36.21
CA GLY A 231 2.23 -9.00 -35.88
C GLY A 231 2.51 -10.07 -34.83
N HIS A 232 3.77 -10.18 -34.43
CA HIS A 232 4.20 -11.19 -33.45
C HIS A 232 3.96 -10.79 -31.99
N GLU A 233 3.56 -9.54 -31.75
CA GLU A 233 3.24 -8.98 -30.43
C GLU A 233 2.16 -7.90 -30.59
N ASP A 234 1.39 -7.67 -29.53
CA ASP A 234 0.51 -6.51 -29.43
C ASP A 234 1.34 -5.24 -29.21
N ALA A 235 1.14 -4.21 -30.02
CA ALA A 235 1.93 -2.98 -29.96
C ALA A 235 1.18 -1.78 -30.52
N VAL A 236 1.50 -0.59 -30.01
CA VAL A 236 0.94 0.67 -30.50
C VAL A 236 2.04 1.47 -31.19
N PHE A 237 1.83 1.83 -32.45
CA PHE A 237 2.77 2.65 -33.23
C PHE A 237 2.24 4.07 -33.32
N LEU A 238 3.06 5.03 -32.94
CA LEU A 238 2.74 6.46 -33.02
C LEU A 238 3.15 7.04 -34.37
N THR A 239 2.63 8.23 -34.69
CA THR A 239 3.14 9.08 -35.76
C THR A 239 4.56 9.54 -35.45
N ALA A 240 5.27 10.09 -36.44
CA ALA A 240 6.61 10.65 -36.24
C ALA A 240 6.63 11.81 -35.21
N ALA A 241 5.51 12.53 -35.09
CA ALA A 241 5.33 13.58 -34.08
C ALA A 241 5.12 13.02 -32.66
N GLY A 242 4.72 11.75 -32.53
CA GLY A 242 4.52 11.08 -31.23
C GLY A 242 3.23 11.48 -30.50
N ASP A 243 2.29 12.13 -31.18
CA ASP A 243 1.05 12.67 -30.60
C ASP A 243 -0.20 11.83 -30.91
N SER A 244 -0.14 11.00 -31.96
CA SER A 244 -1.27 10.22 -32.45
C SER A 244 -0.85 8.80 -32.80
N VAL A 245 -1.77 7.84 -32.72
CA VAL A 245 -1.54 6.45 -33.12
C VAL A 245 -1.65 6.32 -34.65
N SER A 246 -0.56 5.88 -35.27
CA SER A 246 -0.49 5.59 -36.71
C SER A 246 -1.01 4.19 -37.04
N CYS A 247 -0.78 3.21 -36.15
CA CYS A 247 -1.23 1.83 -36.33
C CYS A 247 -1.24 1.07 -35.00
N ILE A 248 -2.17 0.12 -34.88
CA ILE A 248 -2.20 -0.88 -33.83
C ILE A 248 -1.76 -2.20 -34.44
N GLN A 249 -0.83 -2.87 -33.78
CA GLN A 249 -0.45 -4.24 -34.12
C GLN A 249 -1.02 -5.19 -33.08
N THR A 250 -1.51 -6.34 -33.53
CA THR A 250 -2.01 -7.39 -32.65
C THR A 250 -1.53 -8.77 -33.07
N CYS A 251 -1.36 -9.65 -32.09
CA CYS A 251 -1.12 -11.08 -32.32
C CYS A 251 -2.41 -11.88 -32.54
N ASP A 252 -3.58 -11.29 -32.31
CA ASP A 252 -4.87 -11.93 -32.52
C ASP A 252 -5.38 -11.68 -33.95
N ALA A 253 -5.26 -12.71 -34.79
CA ALA A 253 -5.70 -12.64 -36.18
C ALA A 253 -7.24 -12.48 -36.33
N SER A 254 -8.02 -12.78 -35.28
CA SER A 254 -9.48 -12.65 -35.34
C SER A 254 -9.91 -11.18 -35.48
N LEU A 255 -9.18 -10.24 -34.87
CA LEU A 255 -9.40 -8.79 -34.98
C LEU A 255 -9.29 -8.25 -36.41
N LEU A 256 -8.67 -8.99 -37.34
CA LEU A 256 -8.49 -8.58 -38.73
C LEU A 256 -9.58 -9.11 -39.65
N THR A 257 -10.17 -10.24 -39.28
CA THR A 257 -11.06 -11.03 -40.14
C THR A 257 -12.52 -10.93 -39.73
N GLN A 258 -12.79 -10.57 -38.46
CA GLN A 258 -14.13 -10.52 -37.89
C GLN A 258 -14.43 -9.11 -37.35
N ALA A 259 -15.71 -8.76 -37.35
CA ALA A 259 -16.16 -7.61 -36.58
C ALA A 259 -16.24 -8.02 -35.10
N MET A 260 -15.50 -7.32 -34.24
CA MET A 260 -15.36 -7.68 -32.84
C MET A 260 -15.49 -6.47 -31.93
N ASP A 261 -16.08 -6.74 -30.77
CA ASP A 261 -16.14 -5.85 -29.63
C ASP A 261 -15.18 -6.39 -28.55
N GLY A 262 -14.28 -5.55 -28.02
CA GLY A 262 -13.27 -5.97 -27.05
C GLY A 262 -12.06 -5.04 -27.00
N ALA A 263 -10.91 -5.52 -26.54
CA ALA A 263 -9.66 -4.74 -26.54
C ALA A 263 -8.84 -5.02 -27.81
N ALA A 264 -8.51 -3.97 -28.55
CA ALA A 264 -7.48 -4.01 -29.59
C ALA A 264 -6.19 -3.32 -29.14
N ILE A 265 -6.27 -2.56 -28.05
CA ILE A 265 -5.15 -1.86 -27.42
C ILE A 265 -5.07 -2.42 -26.00
N TYR A 266 -4.04 -3.22 -25.75
CA TYR A 266 -3.87 -3.91 -24.47
C TYR A 266 -2.98 -3.12 -23.51
N ALA A 267 -3.31 -3.16 -22.23
CA ALA A 267 -2.42 -2.63 -21.21
C ALA A 267 -1.05 -3.34 -21.26
N ASN A 268 0.02 -2.60 -20.99
CA ASN A 268 1.42 -3.02 -21.08
C ASN A 268 1.95 -3.30 -22.50
N ALA A 269 1.14 -3.16 -23.56
CA ALA A 269 1.63 -3.26 -24.93
C ALA A 269 2.70 -2.18 -25.19
N PRO A 270 3.86 -2.52 -25.77
CA PRO A 270 4.89 -1.54 -26.10
C PRO A 270 4.38 -0.47 -27.07
N VAL A 271 4.81 0.77 -26.82
CA VAL A 271 4.52 1.95 -27.64
C VAL A 271 5.76 2.35 -28.41
N TYR A 272 5.65 2.45 -29.73
CA TYR A 272 6.77 2.74 -30.63
C TYR A 272 6.63 4.08 -31.34
N ILE A 273 7.76 4.79 -31.51
CA ILE A 273 7.93 5.82 -32.55
C ILE A 273 9.01 5.29 -33.52
N GLY A 274 8.59 4.97 -34.75
CA GLY A 274 9.45 4.22 -35.67
C GLY A 274 9.79 2.85 -35.10
N THR A 275 11.08 2.58 -34.88
CA THR A 275 11.59 1.34 -34.26
C THR A 275 11.91 1.47 -32.77
N ARG A 276 11.83 2.69 -32.22
CA ARG A 276 12.17 2.95 -30.82
C ARG A 276 10.96 2.72 -29.94
N CYS A 277 11.07 1.80 -28.97
CA CYS A 277 10.11 1.70 -27.88
C CYS A 277 10.26 2.92 -26.96
N VAL A 278 9.18 3.66 -26.74
CA VAL A 278 9.14 4.88 -25.94
C VAL A 278 8.31 4.73 -24.68
N GLY A 279 7.66 3.59 -24.49
CA GLY A 279 6.77 3.37 -23.38
C GLY A 279 5.95 2.09 -23.48
N GLN A 280 5.02 1.94 -22.54
CA GLN A 280 4.03 0.88 -22.52
C GLN A 280 2.64 1.47 -22.29
N VAL A 281 1.64 0.97 -23.02
CA VAL A 281 0.25 1.40 -22.88
C VAL A 281 -0.21 1.23 -21.42
N PHE A 282 -0.84 2.26 -20.88
CA PHE A 282 -1.37 2.26 -19.51
C PHE A 282 -2.88 2.03 -19.46
N ASP A 283 -3.62 2.53 -20.46
CA ASP A 283 -5.07 2.39 -20.55
C ASP A 283 -5.48 1.24 -21.49
N GLU A 284 -6.55 0.53 -21.18
CA GLU A 284 -7.13 -0.54 -22.01
C GLU A 284 -8.56 -0.16 -22.41
N PRO A 285 -8.75 0.62 -23.50
CA PRO A 285 -10.07 1.08 -23.90
C PRO A 285 -10.91 -0.04 -24.50
N TYR A 286 -12.23 0.06 -24.37
CA TYR A 286 -13.15 -0.80 -25.10
C TYR A 286 -13.21 -0.35 -26.56
N THR A 287 -12.91 -1.25 -27.48
CA THR A 287 -12.85 -0.97 -28.91
C THR A 287 -13.85 -1.81 -29.68
N ARG A 288 -14.34 -1.23 -30.79
CA ARG A 288 -14.99 -2.00 -31.86
C ARG A 288 -14.04 -2.03 -33.04
N VAL A 289 -13.74 -3.22 -33.56
CA VAL A 289 -12.85 -3.41 -34.71
C VAL A 289 -13.61 -4.09 -35.83
N SER A 290 -13.48 -3.59 -37.05
CA SER A 290 -13.96 -4.27 -38.26
C SER A 290 -13.15 -3.85 -39.46
N GLY A 291 -13.01 -4.74 -40.44
CA GLY A 291 -12.24 -4.44 -41.66
C GLY A 291 -10.79 -4.02 -41.38
N SER A 292 -10.16 -4.63 -40.36
CA SER A 292 -8.80 -4.30 -39.91
C SER A 292 -8.61 -2.84 -39.50
N ARG A 293 -9.64 -2.20 -38.94
CA ARG A 293 -9.61 -0.82 -38.43
C ARG A 293 -10.40 -0.70 -37.14
N ILE A 294 -9.98 0.22 -36.28
CA ILE A 294 -10.80 0.67 -35.16
C ILE A 294 -12.02 1.42 -35.72
N ASN A 295 -13.23 1.05 -35.30
CA ASN A 295 -14.45 1.76 -35.65
C ASN A 295 -14.84 2.76 -34.55
N SER A 296 -14.63 2.41 -33.29
CA SER A 296 -14.92 3.28 -32.14
C SER A 296 -14.10 2.87 -30.92
N LEU A 297 -13.87 3.82 -30.01
CA LEU A 297 -13.19 3.64 -28.72
C LEU A 297 -14.08 4.20 -27.61
N ASP A 298 -14.49 3.39 -26.64
CA ASP A 298 -15.42 3.76 -25.56
C ASP A 298 -16.69 4.48 -26.07
N GLY A 299 -17.17 4.07 -27.24
CA GLY A 299 -18.34 4.66 -27.91
C GLY A 299 -18.08 6.01 -28.62
N ALA A 300 -16.83 6.47 -28.68
CA ALA A 300 -16.43 7.70 -29.36
C ALA A 300 -15.57 7.42 -30.61
N ASP A 301 -15.54 8.39 -31.53
CA ASP A 301 -14.69 8.34 -32.72
C ASP A 301 -13.21 8.64 -32.40
N THR A 302 -12.93 9.22 -31.24
CA THR A 302 -11.56 9.53 -30.82
C THR A 302 -11.43 9.40 -29.33
N LEU A 303 -10.29 8.88 -28.87
CA LEU A 303 -9.97 8.74 -27.46
C LEU A 303 -8.52 9.13 -27.21
N ASN A 304 -8.29 9.81 -26.10
CA ASN A 304 -6.96 10.05 -25.57
C ASN A 304 -6.64 8.92 -24.59
N ILE A 305 -5.64 8.10 -24.91
CA ILE A 305 -5.14 7.06 -24.02
C ILE A 305 -3.77 7.44 -23.49
N ARG A 306 -3.36 6.83 -22.38
CA ARG A 306 -2.09 7.09 -21.72
C ARG A 306 -1.13 5.93 -21.94
N TYR A 307 0.14 6.25 -21.97
CA TYR A 307 1.23 5.28 -21.88
C TYR A 307 2.26 5.73 -20.84
N GLN A 308 2.87 4.77 -20.16
CA GLN A 308 3.97 4.98 -19.24
C GLN A 308 5.28 5.09 -20.01
N VAL A 309 6.05 6.15 -19.77
CA VAL A 309 7.37 6.35 -20.37
C VAL A 309 8.39 5.42 -19.70
N LEU A 310 9.26 4.79 -20.50
CA LEU A 310 10.41 4.00 -20.05
C LEU A 310 11.59 4.88 -19.61
#